data_AF-A0A1B9LCX3-F1
#
_entry.id   AF-A0A1B9LCX3-F1
#
_cell.length_a   1.000
_cell.length_b   1.000
_cell.length_c   1.000
_cell.angle_alpha   90.00
_cell.angle_beta   90.00
_cell.angle_gamma   90.00
#
_symmetry.space_group_name_H-M   'P 1'
#
loop_
_entity.id
_entity.type
_entity.pdbx_description
1 polymer ?
#
loop_
_entity_poly.entity_id
_entity_poly.type
_entity_poly.pdbx_seq_one_letter_code
_entity_poly.pdbx_strand_id
1 'polypeptide(L)'
;MNSTNSAILAKLLGAFFYYPPDSQMVKPLIAALLHLDQFPEWQNPSLINKQCGILTDEINNNPELDYQYSVLFEGQGTMPIPPWGSVYLDKEHLLMGESQERYRQFLKQHGIKLNTGMNEPEDQFGLMLLALAMLLDKNKTDTAKQLITDHLQTWSSIYLDRLKQNNISRFYQALAVIAEQYLQML
;
A
#
# COMPACT_ATOMS: atom_id res chain seq x y z
N MET A 1 16.69 7.94 1.02
CA MET A 1 16.66 6.63 0.32
C MET A 1 16.95 6.85 -1.16
N ASN A 2 17.72 5.97 -1.80
CA ASN A 2 17.96 6.11 -3.25
C ASN A 2 16.71 5.71 -4.07
N SER A 3 16.61 6.18 -5.33
CA SER A 3 15.41 5.97 -6.17
C SER A 3 15.09 4.50 -6.40
N THR A 4 16.12 3.67 -6.61
CA THR A 4 15.96 2.22 -6.86
C THR A 4 15.37 1.49 -5.67
N ASN A 5 15.93 1.70 -4.47
CA ASN A 5 15.43 1.08 -3.25
C ASN A 5 14.01 1.57 -2.92
N SER A 6 13.74 2.86 -3.16
CA SER A 6 12.39 3.40 -3.01
C SER A 6 11.39 2.74 -3.95
N ALA A 7 11.74 2.52 -5.22
CA ALA A 7 10.89 1.83 -6.18
C ALA A 7 10.61 0.37 -5.78
N ILE A 8 11.63 -0.35 -5.28
CA ILE A 8 11.49 -1.72 -4.79
C ILE A 8 10.52 -1.77 -3.60
N LEU A 9 10.70 -0.90 -2.61
CA LEU A 9 9.83 -0.84 -1.44
C LEU A 9 8.38 -0.47 -1.82
N ALA A 10 8.19 0.54 -2.68
CA ALA A 10 6.87 0.90 -3.21
C ALA A 10 6.19 -0.28 -3.90
N LYS A 11 6.95 -1.04 -4.70
CA LYS A 11 6.42 -2.20 -5.43
C LYS A 11 6.05 -3.35 -4.50
N LEU A 12 6.91 -3.68 -3.54
CA LEU A 12 6.64 -4.73 -2.56
C LEU A 12 5.42 -4.39 -1.70
N LEU A 13 5.42 -3.21 -1.08
CA LEU A 13 4.30 -2.76 -0.24
C LEU A 13 3.02 -2.68 -1.07
N GLY A 14 3.07 -2.03 -2.24
CA GLY A 14 1.91 -1.90 -3.13
C GLY A 14 1.31 -3.24 -3.51
N ALA A 15 2.13 -4.25 -3.81
CA ALA A 15 1.66 -5.58 -4.14
C ALA A 15 0.94 -6.27 -2.95
N PHE A 16 1.48 -6.18 -1.74
CA PHE A 16 0.87 -6.80 -0.55
C PHE A 16 -0.33 -6.04 0.03
N PHE A 17 -0.55 -4.79 -0.39
CA PHE A 17 -1.81 -4.05 -0.14
C PHE A 17 -2.87 -4.24 -1.23
N TYR A 18 -2.53 -4.89 -2.34
CA TYR A 18 -3.41 -4.97 -3.52
C TYR A 18 -3.76 -6.41 -3.94
N TYR A 19 -2.89 -7.37 -3.70
CA TYR A 19 -3.15 -8.78 -3.98
C TYR A 19 -3.32 -9.58 -2.69
N PRO A 20 -4.20 -10.60 -2.68
CA PRO A 20 -4.30 -11.51 -1.55
C PRO A 20 -2.99 -12.27 -1.35
N PRO A 21 -2.63 -12.64 -0.10
CA PRO A 21 -1.37 -13.32 0.20
C PRO A 21 -1.15 -14.66 -0.53
N ASP A 22 -2.20 -15.42 -0.87
CA ASP A 22 -2.07 -16.65 -1.69
C ASP A 22 -1.99 -16.40 -3.22
N SER A 23 -2.06 -15.14 -3.66
CA SER A 23 -1.98 -14.79 -5.09
C SER A 23 -0.64 -15.20 -5.70
N GLN A 24 -0.68 -15.73 -6.93
CA GLN A 24 0.51 -16.02 -7.73
C GLN A 24 1.36 -14.77 -7.99
N MET A 25 0.78 -13.57 -7.87
CA MET A 25 1.49 -12.31 -8.05
C MET A 25 2.45 -11.99 -6.89
N VAL A 26 2.11 -12.38 -5.66
CA VAL A 26 2.88 -12.05 -4.45
C VAL A 26 3.68 -13.21 -3.89
N LYS A 27 3.33 -14.47 -4.21
CA LYS A 27 4.09 -15.66 -3.81
C LYS A 27 5.61 -15.53 -4.04
N PRO A 28 6.09 -15.08 -5.21
CA PRO A 28 7.52 -14.90 -5.45
C PRO A 28 8.16 -13.77 -4.62
N LEU A 29 7.35 -12.86 -4.09
CA LEU A 29 7.77 -11.66 -3.36
C LEU A 29 7.79 -11.86 -1.84
N ILE A 30 7.22 -12.96 -1.32
CA ILE A 30 7.12 -13.23 0.13
C ILE A 30 8.49 -13.17 0.80
N ALA A 31 9.50 -13.84 0.25
CA ALA A 31 10.84 -13.80 0.83
C ALA A 31 11.39 -12.37 0.94
N ALA A 32 11.18 -11.54 -0.09
CA ALA A 32 11.62 -10.14 -0.05
C ALA A 32 10.83 -9.32 0.98
N LEU A 33 9.52 -9.57 1.14
CA LEU A 33 8.69 -8.91 2.15
C LEU A 33 9.19 -9.22 3.57
N LEU A 34 9.52 -10.49 3.85
CA LEU A 34 9.94 -10.94 5.18
C LEU A 34 11.34 -10.45 5.57
N HIS A 35 12.11 -9.96 4.60
CA HIS A 35 13.46 -9.45 4.78
C HIS A 35 13.57 -7.93 4.49
N LEU A 36 12.45 -7.21 4.57
CA LEU A 36 12.45 -5.76 4.38
C LEU A 36 13.37 -5.04 5.37
N ASP A 37 13.59 -5.60 6.56
CA ASP A 37 14.50 -5.07 7.58
C ASP A 37 15.97 -4.99 7.13
N GLN A 38 16.35 -5.71 6.07
CA GLN A 38 17.71 -5.68 5.52
C GLN A 38 18.03 -4.41 4.72
N PHE A 39 17.04 -3.58 4.41
CA PHE A 39 17.28 -2.30 3.74
C PHE A 39 17.96 -1.31 4.70
N PRO A 40 19.13 -0.75 4.35
CA PRO A 40 19.91 0.07 5.28
C PRO A 40 19.30 1.45 5.55
N GLU A 41 18.34 1.91 4.75
CA GLU A 41 17.79 3.26 4.85
C GLU A 41 16.71 3.45 5.90
N TRP A 42 16.25 2.39 6.57
CA TRP A 42 15.24 2.51 7.62
C TRP A 42 15.71 3.42 8.76
N GLN A 43 14.91 4.44 9.07
CA GLN A 43 15.18 5.32 10.21
C GLN A 43 15.06 4.58 11.55
N ASN A 44 14.24 3.53 11.61
CA ASN A 44 14.04 2.71 12.80
C ASN A 44 14.18 1.19 12.49
N PRO A 45 15.42 0.68 12.30
CA PRO A 45 15.63 -0.71 11.90
C PRO A 45 15.09 -1.75 12.89
N SER A 46 15.14 -1.46 14.20
CA SER A 46 14.63 -2.38 15.22
C SER A 46 13.11 -2.53 15.17
N LEU A 47 12.39 -1.43 14.88
CA LEU A 47 10.95 -1.48 14.63
C LEU A 47 10.65 -2.33 13.40
N ILE A 48 11.35 -2.12 12.28
CA ILE A 48 11.10 -2.85 11.04
C ILE A 48 11.43 -4.35 11.21
N ASN A 49 12.53 -4.69 11.87
CA ASN A 49 12.88 -6.08 12.18
C ASN A 49 11.78 -6.76 13.01
N LYS A 50 11.23 -6.07 14.02
CA LYS A 50 10.10 -6.56 14.80
C LYS A 50 8.87 -6.80 13.92
N GLN A 51 8.53 -5.87 13.01
CA GLN A 51 7.40 -6.04 12.11
C GLN A 51 7.61 -7.20 11.14
N CYS A 52 8.81 -7.35 10.56
CA CYS A 52 9.16 -8.48 9.69
C CYS A 52 9.02 -9.83 10.43
N GLY A 53 9.37 -9.87 11.71
CA GLY A 53 9.11 -11.04 12.58
C GLY A 53 7.61 -11.37 12.70
N ILE A 54 6.75 -10.36 12.86
CA ILE A 54 5.28 -10.55 12.87
C ILE A 54 4.79 -11.05 11.51
N LEU A 55 5.24 -10.45 10.41
CA LEU A 55 4.86 -10.91 9.06
C LEU A 55 5.27 -12.38 8.85
N THR A 56 6.46 -12.77 9.33
CA THR A 56 6.97 -14.13 9.21
C THR A 56 6.12 -15.12 10.00
N ASP A 57 5.74 -14.78 11.23
CA ASP A 57 4.88 -15.63 12.07
C ASP A 57 3.50 -15.81 11.41
N GLU A 58 2.88 -14.72 10.96
CA GLU A 58 1.57 -14.76 10.31
C GLU A 58 1.60 -15.55 9.00
N ILE A 59 2.59 -15.35 8.12
CA ILE A 59 2.69 -16.10 6.86
C ILE A 59 2.84 -17.62 7.10
N ASN A 60 3.58 -18.02 8.13
CA ASN A 60 3.86 -19.43 8.39
C ASN A 60 2.75 -20.13 9.18
N ASN A 61 2.04 -19.40 10.06
CA ASN A 61 1.21 -19.99 11.10
C ASN A 61 -0.26 -19.53 11.06
N ASN A 62 -0.63 -18.52 10.28
CA ASN A 62 -2.01 -18.01 10.23
C ASN A 62 -2.78 -18.55 8.99
N PRO A 63 -3.65 -19.56 9.16
CA PRO A 63 -4.44 -20.11 8.05
C PRO A 63 -5.60 -19.19 7.61
N GLU A 64 -5.89 -18.11 8.34
CA GLU A 64 -7.00 -17.19 8.07
C GLU A 64 -6.58 -15.98 7.23
N LEU A 65 -5.32 -15.90 6.80
CA LEU A 65 -4.75 -14.68 6.22
C LEU A 65 -5.50 -14.20 4.94
N ASP A 66 -5.94 -15.12 4.08
CA ASP A 66 -6.74 -14.78 2.90
C ASP A 66 -8.16 -14.29 3.27
N TYR A 67 -8.77 -14.87 4.30
CA TYR A 67 -10.05 -14.40 4.83
C TYR A 67 -9.91 -13.00 5.41
N GLN A 68 -8.87 -12.77 6.20
CA GLN A 68 -8.56 -11.46 6.77
C GLN A 68 -8.34 -10.40 5.66
N TYR A 69 -7.65 -10.77 4.58
CA TYR A 69 -7.53 -9.92 3.40
C TYR A 69 -8.90 -9.63 2.78
N SER A 70 -9.73 -10.65 2.58
CA SER A 70 -11.07 -10.50 1.98
C SER A 70 -11.96 -9.54 2.79
N VAL A 71 -11.88 -9.59 4.12
CA VAL A 71 -12.61 -8.66 5.01
C VAL A 71 -12.08 -7.23 4.90
N LEU A 72 -10.75 -7.04 4.88
CA LEU A 72 -10.12 -5.73 4.90
C LEU A 72 -10.15 -5.02 3.55
N PHE A 73 -10.03 -5.75 2.43
CA PHE A 73 -9.76 -5.18 1.11
C PHE A 73 -10.79 -5.53 0.04
N GLU A 74 -11.52 -6.65 0.16
CA GLU A 74 -12.53 -7.08 -0.83
C GLU A 74 -13.97 -6.87 -0.34
N GLY A 75 -14.16 -6.61 0.96
CA GLY A 75 -15.46 -6.28 1.52
C GLY A 75 -16.35 -7.50 1.73
N GLN A 76 -15.75 -8.64 2.10
CA GLN A 76 -16.53 -9.76 2.63
C GLN A 76 -17.23 -9.33 3.93
N GLY A 77 -18.51 -8.95 3.82
CA GLY A 77 -19.28 -8.35 4.92
C GLY A 77 -19.17 -6.82 4.92
N THR A 78 -18.88 -6.23 6.08
CA THR A 78 -18.63 -4.78 6.19
C THR A 78 -17.13 -4.54 6.10
N MET A 79 -16.68 -3.70 5.16
CA MET A 79 -15.28 -3.28 5.05
C MET A 79 -14.99 -2.17 6.07
N PRO A 80 -14.26 -2.44 7.16
CA PRO A 80 -14.14 -1.48 8.26
C PRO A 80 -13.13 -0.37 7.97
N ILE A 81 -12.17 -0.63 7.08
CA ILE A 81 -11.04 0.27 6.78
C ILE A 81 -10.86 0.33 5.26
N PRO A 82 -11.79 0.98 4.53
CA PRO A 82 -11.76 0.96 3.08
C PRO A 82 -10.46 1.55 2.53
N PRO A 83 -9.74 0.86 1.63
CA PRO A 83 -8.39 1.27 1.22
C PRO A 83 -8.37 2.34 0.12
N TRP A 84 -9.43 3.13 -0.07
CA TRP A 84 -9.55 4.12 -1.13
C TRP A 84 -9.50 5.55 -0.60
N GLY A 85 -8.69 6.41 -1.22
CA GLY A 85 -8.52 7.80 -0.77
C GLY A 85 -9.82 8.61 -0.75
N SER A 86 -10.69 8.42 -1.74
CA SER A 86 -12.01 9.08 -1.82
C SER A 86 -12.88 8.85 -0.59
N VAL A 87 -12.79 7.69 0.07
CA VAL A 87 -13.52 7.41 1.33
C VAL A 87 -13.09 8.35 2.46
N TYR A 88 -11.85 8.84 2.46
CA TYR A 88 -11.33 9.72 3.50
C TYR A 88 -11.43 11.20 3.16
N LEU A 89 -11.46 11.53 1.86
CA LEU A 89 -11.35 12.91 1.38
C LEU A 89 -12.70 13.52 0.96
N ASP A 90 -13.59 12.72 0.37
CA ASP A 90 -14.82 13.24 -0.20
C ASP A 90 -15.92 13.33 0.86
N LYS A 91 -16.70 14.42 0.83
CA LYS A 91 -17.70 14.78 1.87
C LYS A 91 -18.79 13.72 2.08
N GLU A 92 -19.03 12.89 1.07
CA GLU A 92 -20.06 11.84 1.12
C GLU A 92 -19.46 10.46 1.47
N HIS A 93 -18.13 10.37 1.66
CA HIS A 93 -17.39 9.11 1.85
C HIS A 93 -17.68 8.09 0.73
N LEU A 94 -18.09 8.54 -0.45
CA LEU A 94 -18.41 7.71 -1.60
C LEU A 94 -17.15 7.44 -2.41
N LEU A 95 -17.07 6.22 -2.95
CA LEU A 95 -16.08 5.87 -3.96
C LEU A 95 -16.33 6.67 -5.25
N MET A 96 -15.24 6.98 -5.96
CA MET A 96 -15.27 7.71 -7.25
C MET A 96 -15.74 9.17 -7.14
N GLY A 97 -15.47 9.83 -6.02
CA GLY A 97 -15.72 11.26 -5.86
C GLY A 97 -14.63 12.16 -6.48
N GLU A 98 -14.62 13.44 -6.11
CA GLU A 98 -13.79 14.45 -6.75
C GLU A 98 -12.29 14.17 -6.58
N SER A 99 -11.86 13.68 -5.41
CA SER A 99 -10.45 13.34 -5.21
C SER A 99 -9.97 12.19 -6.12
N GLN A 100 -10.84 11.20 -6.35
CA GLN A 100 -10.56 10.07 -7.23
C GLN A 100 -10.42 10.52 -8.67
N GLU A 101 -11.35 11.36 -9.17
CA GLU A 101 -11.28 11.86 -10.54
C GLU A 101 -10.05 12.75 -10.77
N ARG A 102 -9.68 13.61 -9.81
CA ARG A 102 -8.43 14.37 -9.89
C ARG A 102 -7.22 13.46 -9.99
N TYR A 103 -7.18 12.37 -9.23
CA TYR A 103 -6.10 11.39 -9.30
C TYR A 103 -6.09 10.64 -10.65
N ARG A 104 -7.25 10.25 -11.17
CA ARG A 104 -7.39 9.63 -12.50
C ARG A 104 -6.82 10.53 -13.60
N GLN A 105 -7.15 11.81 -13.59
CA GLN A 105 -6.62 12.79 -14.55
C GLN A 105 -5.10 12.94 -14.41
N PHE A 106 -4.58 13.00 -13.18
CA PHE A 106 -3.15 13.04 -12.92
C PHE A 106 -2.41 11.83 -13.52
N LEU A 107 -2.92 10.61 -13.32
CA LEU A 107 -2.34 9.40 -13.91
C LEU A 107 -2.36 9.44 -15.44
N LYS A 108 -3.49 9.85 -16.02
CA LYS A 108 -3.67 9.99 -17.47
C LYS A 108 -2.68 11.00 -18.07
N GLN A 109 -2.53 12.17 -17.44
CA GLN A 109 -1.59 13.21 -17.89
C GLN A 109 -0.13 12.72 -17.91
N HIS A 110 0.25 11.86 -16.98
CA HIS A 110 1.61 11.35 -16.87
C HIS A 110 1.86 10.00 -17.56
N GLY A 111 0.84 9.47 -18.24
CA GLY A 111 0.89 8.20 -18.97
C GLY A 111 1.05 6.98 -18.07
N ILE A 112 0.52 7.05 -16.84
CA ILE A 112 0.46 5.90 -15.92
C ILE A 112 -0.83 5.15 -16.18
N LYS A 113 -0.69 3.84 -16.42
CA LYS A 113 -1.80 2.91 -16.64
C LYS A 113 -1.68 1.77 -15.65
N LEU A 114 -2.63 1.68 -14.73
CA LEU A 114 -2.79 0.57 -13.82
C LEU A 114 -3.73 -0.42 -14.52
N ASN A 115 -3.17 -1.49 -15.08
CA ASN A 115 -3.97 -2.51 -15.77
C ASN A 115 -4.21 -3.68 -14.82
N THR A 116 -5.31 -3.60 -14.09
CA THR A 116 -5.71 -4.63 -13.14
C THR A 116 -6.66 -5.67 -13.74
N GLY A 117 -7.10 -5.46 -14.97
CA GLY A 117 -8.14 -6.29 -15.61
C GLY A 117 -9.55 -6.06 -15.07
N MET A 118 -9.73 -5.15 -14.10
CA MET A 118 -11.01 -4.81 -13.49
C MET A 118 -11.27 -3.29 -13.55
N ASN A 119 -12.54 -2.90 -13.43
CA ASN A 119 -12.92 -1.49 -13.32
C ASN A 119 -13.00 -1.09 -11.84
N GLU A 120 -11.85 -0.94 -11.19
CA GLU A 120 -11.75 -0.51 -9.81
C GLU A 120 -11.19 0.91 -9.69
N PRO A 121 -11.48 1.64 -8.59
CA PRO A 121 -10.94 2.97 -8.38
C PRO A 121 -9.42 2.94 -8.21
N GLU A 122 -8.70 3.78 -8.97
CA GLU A 122 -7.24 3.82 -8.98
C GLU A 122 -6.63 4.34 -7.67
N ASP A 123 -7.42 5.04 -6.85
CA ASP A 123 -7.03 5.61 -5.56
C ASP A 123 -6.98 4.58 -4.41
N GLN A 124 -6.97 3.29 -4.74
CA GLN A 124 -6.69 2.22 -3.78
C GLN A 124 -5.23 2.30 -3.32
N PHE A 125 -4.97 2.19 -2.02
CA PHE A 125 -3.65 2.46 -1.43
C PHE A 125 -2.50 1.68 -2.08
N GLY A 126 -2.66 0.37 -2.28
CA GLY A 126 -1.68 -0.48 -2.94
C GLY A 126 -1.46 -0.09 -4.40
N LEU A 127 -2.52 0.23 -5.15
CA LEU A 127 -2.44 0.74 -6.52
C LEU A 127 -1.69 2.07 -6.61
N MET A 128 -1.88 2.98 -5.65
CA MET A 128 -1.14 4.23 -5.60
C MET A 128 0.36 4.01 -5.35
N LEU A 129 0.72 3.04 -4.50
CA LEU A 129 2.13 2.65 -4.30
C LEU A 129 2.74 1.99 -5.55
N LEU A 130 1.97 1.18 -6.28
CA LEU A 130 2.41 0.62 -7.56
C LEU A 130 2.61 1.71 -8.62
N ALA A 131 1.72 2.72 -8.68
CA ALA A 131 1.90 3.89 -9.53
C ALA A 131 3.16 4.69 -9.16
N LEU A 132 3.43 4.85 -7.86
CA LEU A 132 4.67 5.48 -7.37
C LEU A 132 5.90 4.70 -7.83
N ALA A 133 5.91 3.37 -7.69
CA ALA A 133 7.01 2.53 -8.17
C ALA A 133 7.27 2.73 -9.68
N MET A 134 6.19 2.77 -10.49
CA MET A 134 6.31 3.00 -11.94
C MET A 134 6.92 4.36 -12.29
N LEU A 135 6.68 5.41 -11.49
CA LEU A 135 7.27 6.73 -11.69
C LEU A 135 8.76 6.73 -11.32
N LEU A 136 9.11 6.10 -10.20
CA LEU A 136 10.49 5.98 -9.72
C LEU A 136 11.36 5.14 -10.67
N ASP A 137 10.86 4.02 -11.18
CA ASP A 137 11.54 3.18 -12.19
C ASP A 137 11.84 3.96 -13.49
N LYS A 138 10.97 4.91 -13.83
CA LYS A 138 11.11 5.79 -15.01
C LYS A 138 11.91 7.05 -14.72
N ASN A 139 12.48 7.19 -13.52
CA ASN A 139 13.18 8.40 -13.05
C ASN A 139 12.34 9.69 -13.15
N LYS A 140 11.01 9.58 -13.03
CA LYS A 140 10.09 10.74 -13.01
C LYS A 140 9.93 11.29 -11.59
N THR A 141 11.04 11.73 -10.99
CA THR A 141 11.11 12.11 -9.56
C THR A 141 10.14 13.24 -9.18
N ASP A 142 10.02 14.29 -10.01
CA ASP A 142 9.11 15.40 -9.71
C ASP A 142 7.65 14.96 -9.74
N THR A 143 7.27 14.13 -10.72
CA THR A 143 5.93 13.53 -10.78
C THR A 143 5.68 12.57 -9.62
N ALA A 144 6.68 11.78 -9.21
CA ALA A 144 6.59 10.91 -8.04
C ALA A 144 6.33 11.73 -6.77
N LYS A 145 7.05 12.84 -6.60
CA LYS A 145 6.84 13.77 -5.49
C LYS A 145 5.43 14.36 -5.50
N GLN A 146 4.94 14.76 -6.67
CA GLN A 146 3.57 15.26 -6.82
C GLN A 146 2.52 14.21 -6.46
N LEU A 147 2.68 12.95 -6.90
CA LEU A 147 1.81 11.84 -6.49
C LEU A 147 1.75 11.72 -4.97
N ILE A 148 2.90 11.78 -4.32
CA ILE A 148 3.02 11.65 -2.86
C ILE A 148 2.30 12.80 -2.16
N THR A 149 2.62 14.05 -2.51
CA THR A 149 2.13 15.24 -1.78
C THR A 149 0.67 15.55 -2.05
N ASP A 150 0.25 15.44 -3.31
CA ASP A 150 -1.06 15.97 -3.73
C ASP A 150 -2.16 14.91 -3.62
N HIS A 151 -1.80 13.62 -3.64
CA HIS A 151 -2.75 12.52 -3.74
C HIS A 151 -2.64 11.48 -2.63
N LEU A 152 -1.43 11.06 -2.23
CA LEU A 152 -1.27 9.95 -1.29
C LEU A 152 -1.24 10.39 0.18
N GLN A 153 -0.38 11.35 0.54
CA GLN A 153 -0.21 11.82 1.92
C GLN A 153 -1.41 12.60 2.46
N THR A 154 -2.33 13.02 1.60
CA THR A 154 -3.55 13.75 1.98
C THR A 154 -4.51 12.91 2.83
N TRP A 155 -4.39 11.58 2.80
CA TRP A 155 -5.27 10.66 3.52
C TRP A 155 -4.57 9.41 4.10
N SER A 156 -3.40 9.04 3.59
CA SER A 156 -2.75 7.76 3.95
C SER A 156 -2.43 7.63 5.44
N SER A 157 -2.11 8.73 6.14
CA SER A 157 -1.88 8.71 7.59
C SER A 157 -3.11 8.23 8.36
N ILE A 158 -4.29 8.76 8.04
CA ILE A 158 -5.56 8.37 8.67
C ILE A 158 -5.88 6.91 8.36
N TYR A 159 -5.70 6.48 7.11
CA TYR A 159 -5.91 5.08 6.71
C TYR A 159 -4.97 4.13 7.45
N LEU A 160 -3.66 4.42 7.46
CA LEU A 160 -2.66 3.59 8.12
C LEU A 160 -2.83 3.56 9.64
N ASP A 161 -3.23 4.67 10.27
CA ASP A 161 -3.54 4.71 11.70
C ASP A 161 -4.71 3.78 12.06
N ARG A 162 -5.78 3.78 11.25
CA ARG A 162 -6.88 2.84 11.43
C ARG A 162 -6.43 1.41 11.20
N LEU A 163 -5.64 1.16 10.15
CA LEU A 163 -5.16 -0.19 9.84
C LEU A 163 -4.21 -0.73 10.92
N LYS A 164 -3.35 0.09 11.53
CA LYS A 164 -2.53 -0.32 12.68
C LYS A 164 -3.36 -0.74 13.90
N GLN A 165 -4.59 -0.23 14.03
CA GLN A 165 -5.49 -0.48 15.17
C GLN A 165 -6.57 -1.52 14.88
N ASN A 166 -6.59 -2.11 13.68
CA ASN A 166 -7.58 -3.11 13.30
C ASN A 166 -7.52 -4.34 14.23
N ASN A 167 -8.62 -5.04 14.46
CA ASN A 167 -8.66 -6.27 15.28
C ASN A 167 -8.80 -7.56 14.45
N ILE A 168 -8.61 -7.45 13.13
CA ILE A 168 -8.85 -8.53 12.15
C ILE A 168 -7.55 -9.27 11.83
N SER A 169 -6.45 -8.54 11.59
CA SER A 169 -5.22 -9.10 11.08
C SER A 169 -3.98 -8.43 11.65
N ARG A 170 -3.16 -9.21 12.36
CA ARG A 170 -1.85 -8.77 12.86
C ARG A 170 -0.86 -8.59 11.71
N PHE A 171 -0.99 -9.37 10.64
CA PHE A 171 -0.22 -9.18 9.42
C PHE A 171 -0.41 -7.76 8.86
N TYR A 172 -1.67 -7.33 8.66
CA TYR A 172 -1.94 -5.99 8.12
C TYR A 172 -1.68 -4.85 9.11
N GLN A 173 -1.72 -5.10 10.43
CA GLN A 173 -1.19 -4.15 11.41
C GLN A 173 0.31 -3.92 11.19
N ALA A 174 1.10 -4.99 11.07
CA ALA A 174 2.54 -4.91 10.89
C ALA A 174 2.92 -4.28 9.54
N LEU A 175 2.22 -4.66 8.47
CA LEU A 175 2.41 -4.08 7.15
C LEU A 175 2.10 -2.57 7.13
N ALA A 176 1.08 -2.12 7.86
CA ALA A 176 0.75 -0.71 8.00
C ALA A 176 1.86 0.09 8.70
N VAL A 177 2.49 -0.48 9.74
CA VAL A 177 3.64 0.14 10.40
C VAL A 177 4.81 0.30 9.44
N ILE A 178 5.15 -0.74 8.67
CA ILE A 178 6.24 -0.67 7.69
C ILE A 178 5.93 0.36 6.60
N ALA A 179 4.69 0.39 6.10
CA ALA A 179 4.26 1.36 5.09
C ALA A 179 4.33 2.80 5.60
N GLU A 180 3.94 3.04 6.85
CA GLU A 180 4.08 4.36 7.48
C GLU A 180 5.55 4.79 7.58
N GLN A 181 6.44 3.90 8.05
CA GLN A 181 7.87 4.17 8.08
C GLN A 181 8.44 4.46 6.69
N TYR A 182 7.96 3.75 5.66
CA TYR A 182 8.35 3.99 4.27
C TYR A 182 7.93 5.38 3.81
N LEU A 183 6.67 5.77 4.03
CA LEU A 183 6.14 7.07 3.63
C LEU A 183 6.82 8.24 4.37
N GLN A 184 7.29 8.04 5.59
CA GLN A 184 8.07 9.04 6.36
C GLN A 184 9.49 9.26 5.81
N MET A 185 9.98 8.34 4.96
CA MET A 185 11.30 8.44 4.34
C MET A 185 11.29 9.05 2.93
N LEU A 186 10.10 9.29 2.36
CA LEU A 186 9.89 9.88 1.04
C LEU A 186 9.89 11.41 1.10
#